data_AF-A0A497RX69-F1
#
_entry.id   AF-A0A497RX69-F1
#
_cell.length_a   1.000
_cell.length_b   1.000
_cell.length_c   1.000
_cell.angle_alpha   90.00
_cell.angle_beta   90.00
_cell.angle_gamma   90.00
#
_symmetry.space_group_name_H-M   'P 1'
#
loop_
_entity.id
_entity.type
_entity.pdbx_description
1 polymer ?
#
loop_
_entity_poly.entity_id
_entity_poly.type
_entity_poly.pdbx_seq_one_letter_code
_entity_poly.pdbx_strand_id
1 'polypeptide(L)'
;MAVRRVILATAEYDPLKSKAVRLCREICDAYNLELQVLDEDWDFLIKYGERDEIGGIDLPQIFIEYEDGKIEHVMTRFPLNKKGKIDYIKAKDILEEKIREGKT
;
A
#
# COMPACT_ATOMS: atom_id res chain seq x y z
N MET A 1 17.23 4.42 -0.42
CA MET A 1 16.63 5.59 -1.13
C MET A 1 15.47 6.14 -0.31
N ALA A 2 15.50 7.40 0.10
CA ALA A 2 14.51 7.93 1.03
C ALA A 2 13.07 7.82 0.49
N VAL A 3 12.14 7.44 1.36
CA VAL A 3 10.71 7.37 1.05
C VAL A 3 10.10 8.76 1.16
N ARG A 4 9.39 9.16 0.11
CA ARG A 4 8.67 10.43 0.02
C ARG A 4 7.24 10.31 0.55
N ARG A 5 6.47 9.34 0.06
CA ARG A 5 5.07 9.15 0.45
C ARG A 5 4.59 7.71 0.34
N VAL A 6 3.51 7.40 1.04
CA VAL A 6 2.73 6.17 0.85
C VAL A 6 1.53 6.49 -0.04
N ILE A 7 1.27 5.63 -1.03
CA ILE A 7 0.12 5.76 -1.93
C ILE A 7 -0.81 4.57 -1.68
N LEU A 8 -2.09 4.85 -1.50
CA LEU A 8 -3.16 3.85 -1.42
C LEU A 8 -4.07 4.00 -2.63
N ALA A 9 -4.06 3.04 -3.54
CA ALA A 9 -5.08 2.90 -4.57
C ALA A 9 -6.22 2.04 -4.03
N THR A 10 -7.45 2.54 -4.09
CA THR A 10 -8.64 1.88 -3.54
C THR A 10 -9.90 2.29 -4.30
N ALA A 11 -11.06 1.81 -3.86
CA ALA A 11 -12.36 2.19 -4.39
C ALA A 11 -13.35 2.35 -3.22
N GLU A 12 -14.34 3.24 -3.35
CA GLU A 12 -15.36 3.46 -2.30
C GLU A 12 -16.08 2.18 -1.85
N TYR A 13 -16.34 1.26 -2.77
CA TYR A 13 -17.03 0.01 -2.49
C TYR A 13 -16.14 -1.09 -1.90
N ASP A 14 -14.83 -0.87 -1.79
CA ASP A 14 -13.90 -1.90 -1.33
C ASP A 14 -14.07 -2.17 0.18
N PRO A 15 -14.32 -3.43 0.60
CA PRO A 15 -14.57 -3.77 2.00
C PRO A 15 -13.33 -3.64 2.92
N LEU A 16 -12.14 -3.50 2.34
CA LEU A 16 -10.88 -3.34 3.06
C LEU A 16 -10.38 -1.89 3.07
N LYS A 17 -10.98 -0.97 2.31
CA LYS A 17 -10.63 0.46 2.25
C LYS A 17 -10.39 1.05 3.63
N SER A 18 -11.34 0.91 4.55
CA SER A 18 -11.23 1.47 5.90
C SER A 18 -10.01 0.96 6.68
N LYS A 19 -9.67 -0.32 6.51
CA LYS A 19 -8.49 -0.94 7.15
C LYS A 19 -7.20 -0.50 6.48
N ALA A 20 -7.20 -0.38 5.16
CA ALA A 20 -6.04 0.07 4.38
C ALA A 20 -5.71 1.54 4.66
N VAL A 21 -6.71 2.42 4.66
CA VAL A 21 -6.55 3.83 5.05
C VAL A 21 -5.99 3.93 6.46
N ARG A 22 -6.52 3.15 7.41
CA ARG A 22 -6.03 3.14 8.78
C ARG A 22 -4.56 2.72 8.87
N LEU A 23 -4.19 1.62 8.22
CA LEU A 23 -2.81 1.13 8.19
C LEU A 23 -1.85 2.19 7.63
N CYS A 24 -2.19 2.75 6.47
CA CYS A 24 -1.33 3.71 5.80
C CYS A 24 -1.20 5.01 6.61
N ARG A 25 -2.28 5.49 7.24
CA ARG A 25 -2.23 6.66 8.13
C ARG A 25 -1.33 6.43 9.33
N GLU A 26 -1.52 5.32 10.05
CA GLU A 26 -0.70 5.00 11.22
C GLU A 26 0.81 4.95 10.87
N ILE A 27 1.15 4.44 9.69
CA ILE A 27 2.53 4.41 9.20
C ILE A 27 3.03 5.79 8.80
N CYS A 28 2.23 6.57 8.07
CA CYS A 28 2.61 7.92 7.68
C CYS A 28 2.85 8.82 8.89
N ASP A 29 1.99 8.74 9.91
CA ASP A 29 2.12 9.49 11.16
C ASP A 29 3.40 9.09 11.92
N ALA A 30 3.70 7.78 12.00
CA ALA A 30 4.87 7.28 12.71
C ALA A 30 6.21 7.65 12.04
N TYR A 31 6.20 7.82 10.72
CA TYR A 31 7.41 8.07 9.93
C TYR A 31 7.48 9.48 9.32
N ASN A 32 6.51 10.34 9.62
CA ASN A 32 6.35 11.69 9.08
C ASN A 32 6.36 11.71 7.54
N LEU A 33 5.52 10.86 6.94
CA LEU A 33 5.35 10.74 5.48
C LEU A 33 3.98 11.30 5.06
N GLU A 34 3.85 11.66 3.78
CA GLU A 34 2.55 11.98 3.18
C GLU A 34 1.78 10.69 2.85
N LEU A 35 0.45 10.73 3.05
CA LEU A 35 -0.46 9.71 2.52
C LEU A 35 -1.25 10.28 1.34
N GLN A 36 -1.08 9.68 0.17
CA GLN A 36 -1.94 9.93 -0.99
C GLN A 36 -2.95 8.79 -1.14
N VAL A 37 -4.24 9.11 -1.21
CA VAL A 37 -5.29 8.14 -1.53
C VAL A 37 -5.79 8.41 -2.94
N LEU A 38 -5.74 7.38 -3.77
CA LEU A 38 -6.24 7.37 -5.15
C LEU A 38 -7.50 6.51 -5.19
N ASP A 39 -8.64 7.12 -5.51
CA ASP A 39 -9.92 6.42 -5.66
C ASP A 39 -10.13 6.11 -7.15
N GLU A 40 -10.17 4.82 -7.49
CA GLU A 40 -10.37 4.30 -8.86
C GLU A 40 -9.48 4.96 -9.94
N ASP A 41 -8.23 5.32 -9.60
CA ASP A 41 -7.26 5.82 -10.57
C ASP A 41 -6.71 4.68 -11.44
N TRP A 42 -7.43 4.40 -12.52
CA TRP A 42 -7.11 3.30 -13.44
C TRP A 42 -5.81 3.53 -14.20
N ASP A 43 -5.46 4.78 -14.54
CA ASP A 43 -4.21 5.08 -15.24
C ASP A 43 -3.00 4.75 -14.35
N PHE A 44 -3.07 5.10 -13.06
CA PHE A 44 -2.06 4.73 -12.09
C PHE A 44 -1.97 3.21 -11.93
N LEU A 45 -3.10 2.52 -11.74
CA LEU A 45 -3.15 1.07 -11.54
C LEU A 45 -2.68 0.29 -12.76
N ILE A 46 -2.99 0.75 -13.98
CA ILE A 46 -2.47 0.16 -15.22
C ILE A 46 -0.95 0.29 -15.26
N LYS A 47 -0.39 1.41 -14.82
CA LYS A 47 1.04 1.69 -14.92
C LYS A 47 1.88 1.03 -13.81
N TYR A 48 1.36 1.01 -12.58
CA TYR A 48 2.12 0.61 -11.38
C TYR A 48 1.50 -0.54 -10.61
N GLY A 49 0.21 -0.81 -10.81
CA GLY A 49 -0.51 -1.84 -10.07
C GLY A 49 -0.03 -3.25 -10.37
N GLU A 50 -0.04 -4.08 -9.34
CA GLU A 50 0.12 -5.52 -9.49
C GLU A 50 -1.13 -6.09 -10.18
N ARG A 51 -0.90 -6.99 -11.13
CA ARG A 51 -1.96 -7.67 -11.86
C ARG A 51 -1.88 -9.17 -11.60
N ASP A 52 -3.03 -9.82 -11.56
CA ASP A 52 -3.09 -11.27 -11.48
C ASP A 52 -2.72 -11.94 -12.82
N GLU A 53 -2.74 -13.28 -12.84
CA GLU A 53 -2.35 -14.10 -14.00
C GLU A 53 -3.22 -13.86 -15.25
N ILE A 54 -4.43 -13.31 -15.10
CA ILE A 54 -5.34 -13.02 -16.21
C ILE A 54 -5.44 -11.51 -16.52
N GLY A 55 -4.63 -10.69 -15.83
CA GLY A 55 -4.56 -9.24 -16.04
C GLY A 55 -5.57 -8.44 -15.21
N GLY A 56 -6.25 -9.06 -14.25
CA GLY A 56 -7.13 -8.40 -13.29
C GLY A 56 -6.35 -7.54 -12.30
N ILE A 57 -6.93 -6.40 -11.92
CA ILE A 57 -6.39 -5.51 -10.88
C ILE A 57 -7.27 -5.65 -9.65
N ASP A 58 -6.71 -6.23 -8.60
CA ASP A 58 -7.35 -6.29 -7.29
C ASP A 58 -7.11 -4.99 -6.53
N LEU A 59 -8.10 -4.55 -5.77
CA LEU A 59 -8.02 -3.44 -4.84
C LEU A 59 -8.27 -3.93 -3.40
N PRO A 60 -7.78 -3.20 -2.38
CA PRO A 60 -6.90 -2.03 -2.47
C PRO A 60 -5.43 -2.41 -2.70
N GLN A 61 -4.63 -1.51 -3.26
CA GLN A 61 -3.17 -1.67 -3.39
C GLN A 61 -2.41 -0.55 -2.68
N ILE A 62 -1.33 -0.91 -1.98
CA ILE A 62 -0.45 0.01 -1.25
C ILE A 62 0.89 0.06 -1.98
N PHE A 63 1.39 1.30 -2.15
CA PHE A 63 2.66 1.60 -2.80
C PHE A 63 3.47 2.57 -1.96
N ILE A 64 4.75 2.65 -2.29
CA ILE A 64 5.68 3.67 -1.80
C ILE A 64 6.23 4.44 -2.99
N GLU A 65 6.27 5.77 -2.88
CA GLU A 65 7.05 6.64 -3.77
C GLU A 65 8.33 7.06 -3.06
N TYR A 66 9.47 6.89 -3.73
CA TYR A 66 10.78 7.36 -3.28
C TYR A 66 11.05 8.79 -3.77
N GLU A 67 12.01 9.49 -3.15
CA GLU A 67 12.39 10.87 -3.52
C GLU A 67 12.86 11.02 -4.98
N ASP A 68 13.35 9.94 -5.61
CA ASP A 68 13.74 9.92 -7.02
C ASP A 68 12.56 9.71 -7.99
N GLY A 69 11.34 9.61 -7.47
CA GLY A 69 10.11 9.38 -8.23
C GLY A 69 9.86 7.92 -8.58
N LYS A 70 10.69 6.97 -8.11
CA LYS A 70 10.39 5.54 -8.27
C LYS A 70 9.18 5.18 -7.43
N ILE A 71 8.26 4.42 -8.01
CA ILE A 71 7.11 3.83 -7.32
C ILE A 71 7.32 2.33 -7.18
N GLU A 72 7.10 1.80 -5.99
CA GLU A 72 7.18 0.38 -5.68
C GLU A 72 5.85 -0.10 -5.09
N HIS A 73 5.32 -1.17 -5.67
CA HIS A 73 4.19 -1.89 -5.09
C HIS A 73 4.62 -2.64 -3.84
N VAL A 74 3.81 -2.56 -2.79
CA VAL A 74 4.08 -3.20 -1.50
C VAL A 74 3.07 -4.29 -1.19
N MET A 75 1.77 -4.05 -1.45
CA MET A 75 0.72 -4.96 -1.01
C MET A 75 -0.59 -4.78 -1.79
N THR A 76 -1.14 -5.87 -2.33
CA THR A 76 -2.51 -5.94 -2.87
C THR A 76 -3.47 -6.66 -1.92
N ARG A 77 -2.98 -7.68 -1.22
CA ARG A 77 -3.80 -8.52 -0.33
C ARG A 77 -3.22 -8.49 1.07
N PHE A 78 -4.06 -8.12 2.03
CA PHE A 78 -3.67 -8.13 3.43
C PHE A 78 -3.23 -9.53 3.85
N PRO A 79 -2.08 -9.68 4.54
CA PRO A 79 -1.71 -10.97 5.10
C PRO A 79 -2.80 -11.46 6.04
N LEU A 80 -2.97 -12.79 6.09
CA LEU A 80 -3.91 -13.45 6.97
C LEU A 80 -3.17 -14.19 8.08
N ASN A 81 -3.75 -14.19 9.28
CA ASN A 81 -3.27 -14.97 10.41
C ASN A 81 -3.75 -16.43 10.30
N LYS A 82 -3.33 -17.27 11.25
CA LYS A 82 -3.68 -18.71 11.30
C LYS A 82 -5.19 -19.00 11.35
N LYS A 83 -6.03 -18.00 11.65
CA LYS A 83 -7.50 -18.10 11.70
C LYS A 83 -8.17 -17.54 10.44
N GLY A 84 -7.41 -17.20 9.41
CA GLY A 84 -7.94 -16.60 8.17
C GLY A 84 -8.42 -15.16 8.33
N LYS A 85 -8.11 -14.49 9.44
CA LYS A 85 -8.42 -13.07 9.64
C LYS A 85 -7.22 -12.22 9.24
N ILE A 86 -7.47 -10.96 8.87
CA ILE A 86 -6.41 -10.00 8.56
C ILE A 86 -5.39 -9.94 9.71
N ASP A 87 -4.12 -10.11 9.35
CA ASP A 87 -2.97 -9.97 10.20
C ASP A 87 -2.44 -8.54 10.10
N TYR A 88 -3.03 -7.66 10.90
CA TYR A 88 -2.69 -6.24 10.87
C TYR A 88 -1.22 -5.98 11.26
N ILE A 89 -0.70 -6.76 12.21
CA ILE A 89 0.69 -6.62 12.68
C ILE A 89 1.63 -6.94 11.53
N LYS A 90 1.42 -8.09 10.87
CA LYS A 90 2.24 -8.46 9.71
C LYS A 90 2.13 -7.48 8.56
N ALA A 91 0.93 -6.94 8.30
CA ALA A 91 0.74 -5.92 7.26
C ALA A 91 1.55 -4.65 7.56
N LYS A 92 1.58 -4.24 8.83
CA LYS A 92 2.38 -3.12 9.31
C LYS A 92 3.88 -3.38 9.17
N ASP A 93 4.35 -4.56 9.60
CA ASP A 93 5.76 -4.94 9.52
C ASP A 93 6.28 -4.88 8.07
N ILE A 94 5.52 -5.41 7.10
CA ILE A 94 5.86 -5.36 5.67
C ILE A 94 6.08 -3.92 5.20
N LEU A 95 5.19 -3.00 5.58
CA LEU A 95 5.29 -1.60 5.14
C LEU A 95 6.44 -0.87 5.86
N GLU A 96 6.66 -1.16 7.15
CA GLU A 96 7.79 -0.60 7.91
C GLU A 96 9.15 -1.07 7.39
N GLU A 97 9.27 -2.34 7.00
CA GLU A 97 10.47 -2.91 6.39
C GLU A 97 10.85 -2.12 5.13
N LYS A 98 9.89 -1.89 4.23
CA LYS A 98 10.12 -1.11 3.01
C LYS A 98 10.54 0.32 3.29
N ILE A 99 9.95 0.97 4.29
CA ILE A 99 10.34 2.32 4.68
C ILE A 99 11.76 2.34 5.26
N ARG A 100 12.16 1.31 6.02
CA ARG A 100 13.52 1.20 6.59
C ARG A 100 14.58 0.88 5.53
N GLU A 101 14.28 0.02 4.57
CA GLU A 101 15.13 -0.24 3.40
C GLU A 101 15.44 1.06 2.65
N GLY A 102 14.45 1.96 2.55
CA GLY A 102 14.65 3.28 1.97
C GLY A 102 15.63 4.19 2.73
N LYS A 103 15.84 3.99 4.03
CA LYS A 103 16.75 4.82 4.84
C LYS A 103 18.21 4.38 4.78
N THR A 104 18.50 3.20 4.21
CA THR A 104 19.86 2.67 4.03
C THR A 104 20.41 3.09 2.66
#